data_AF-A0A3M7ACB0-F1
#
_entry.id   AF-A0A3M7ACB0-F1
#
_cell.length_a   1.000
_cell.length_b   1.000
_cell.length_c   1.000
_cell.angle_alpha   90.00
_cell.angle_beta   90.00
_cell.angle_gamma   90.00
#
_symmetry.space_group_name_H-M   'P 1'
#
loop_
_entity.id
_entity.type
_entity.pdbx_description
1 polymer ?
#
loop_
_entity_poly.entity_id
_entity_poly.type
_entity_poly.pdbx_seq_one_letter_code
_entity_poly.pdbx_strand_id
1 'polypeptide(L)'
;MDTRPERLMPESQDLTVCQTMDTLKQMIQQYAERFSDSSAASDPLSHLLQPQHAEAIRYVGCLALGGPDGTDSWKQLLQSSATHKALIFGMMARALKEHVFGALWFGATPQQERELNKIQEDLLDQDGFQRTQARAEMCQEYLSQLDKEANDQLAKAKAKLLLQLQQLLLPIVSVPHGKKGDSADMKLHDLAAIVALAVDLSRWMRQLDDVVYYWPPTFKDEEFEPGRMECANLRQMLDESPYQKLDIQGRVRPQLQPGQEHRNEAIVRVVCFPGLVAYRQGGGELGEKLLAEQDRRRGKESVPRDVQMAQARSRDNVSVDDGYRTKVICKAVVHLTWGKQRLLTREAGTSAHLDAMRDHSNKYLEDRKGFKELWDIFCERLISG
;
A
#
# COMPACT_ATOMS: atom_id res chain seq x y z
N MET A 1 -25.96 -34.29 -2.42
CA MET A 1 -26.60 -32.96 -2.40
C MET A 1 -25.63 -32.04 -1.66
N ASP A 2 -24.71 -31.45 -2.41
CA ASP A 2 -23.71 -30.51 -1.89
C ASP A 2 -24.39 -29.17 -1.62
N THR A 3 -24.72 -28.93 -0.35
CA THR A 3 -25.01 -27.58 0.11
C THR A 3 -23.69 -26.81 0.13
N ARG A 4 -23.39 -26.09 -0.97
CA ARG A 4 -22.42 -24.99 -0.95
C ARG A 4 -22.77 -24.11 0.26
N PRO A 5 -21.80 -23.73 1.11
CA PRO A 5 -22.06 -22.81 2.21
C PRO A 5 -22.72 -21.53 1.67
N GLU A 6 -23.73 -21.04 2.39
CA GLU A 6 -24.48 -19.83 2.05
C GLU A 6 -23.49 -18.71 1.69
N ARG A 7 -23.48 -18.31 0.41
CA ARG A 7 -22.63 -17.22 -0.07
C ARG A 7 -23.04 -15.94 0.67
N LEU A 8 -22.14 -15.42 1.50
CA LEU A 8 -22.27 -14.10 2.09
C LEU A 8 -22.45 -13.06 0.97
N MET A 9 -23.41 -12.15 1.14
CA MET A 9 -23.65 -11.06 0.17
C MET A 9 -22.37 -10.26 -0.06
N PRO A 10 -22.05 -9.83 -1.30
CA PRO A 10 -20.79 -9.13 -1.61
C PRO A 10 -20.49 -7.92 -0.71
N GLU A 11 -21.52 -7.20 -0.27
CA GLU A 11 -21.38 -6.07 0.65
C GLU A 11 -20.89 -6.48 2.04
N SER A 12 -21.32 -7.65 2.53
CA SER A 12 -20.89 -8.21 3.81
C SER A 12 -19.45 -8.74 3.76
N GLN A 13 -19.01 -9.22 2.59
CA GLN A 13 -17.62 -9.63 2.36
C GLN A 13 -16.68 -8.42 2.39
N ASP A 14 -17.01 -7.36 1.65
CA ASP A 14 -16.23 -6.12 1.67
C ASP A 14 -16.13 -5.54 3.08
N LEU A 15 -17.26 -5.48 3.80
CA LEU A 15 -17.28 -4.98 5.16
C LEU A 15 -16.33 -5.77 6.06
N THR A 16 -16.32 -7.09 5.93
CA THR A 16 -15.42 -7.97 6.68
C THR A 16 -13.96 -7.69 6.37
N VAL A 17 -13.58 -7.54 5.09
CA VAL A 17 -12.20 -7.17 4.72
C VAL A 17 -11.84 -5.80 5.24
N CYS A 18 -12.71 -4.79 5.04
CA CYS A 18 -12.47 -3.44 5.51
C CYS A 18 -12.20 -3.44 7.03
N GLN A 19 -13.08 -4.05 7.82
CA GLN A 19 -12.96 -4.10 9.28
C GLN A 19 -11.70 -4.87 9.72
N THR A 20 -11.38 -5.98 9.05
CA THR A 20 -10.19 -6.78 9.39
C THR A 20 -8.90 -6.04 9.01
N MET A 21 -8.88 -5.33 7.88
CA MET A 21 -7.77 -4.46 7.48
C MET A 21 -7.61 -3.28 8.43
N ASP A 22 -8.70 -2.64 8.86
CA ASP A 22 -8.65 -1.57 9.85
C ASP A 22 -8.12 -2.07 11.20
N THR A 23 -8.56 -3.25 11.64
CA THR A 23 -8.03 -3.92 12.84
C THR A 23 -6.53 -4.20 12.69
N LEU A 24 -6.09 -4.73 11.54
CA LEU A 24 -4.69 -4.99 11.26
C LEU A 24 -3.85 -3.71 11.28
N LYS A 25 -4.33 -2.62 10.65
CA LYS A 25 -3.70 -1.29 10.69
C LYS A 25 -3.54 -0.80 12.13
N GLN A 26 -4.60 -0.88 12.93
CA GLN A 26 -4.58 -0.46 14.34
C GLN A 26 -3.59 -1.28 15.17
N MET A 27 -3.55 -2.60 15.00
CA MET A 27 -2.59 -3.45 15.72
C MET A 27 -1.14 -3.10 15.36
N ILE A 28 -0.84 -2.87 14.08
CA ILE A 28 0.52 -2.47 13.65
C ILE A 28 0.87 -1.08 14.18
N GLN A 29 -0.07 -0.12 14.12
CA GLN A 29 0.12 1.22 14.67
C GLN A 29 0.41 1.17 16.17
N GLN A 30 -0.41 0.46 16.94
CA GLN A 30 -0.22 0.29 18.39
C GLN A 30 1.11 -0.40 18.71
N TYR A 31 1.55 -1.35 17.88
CA TYR A 31 2.87 -1.97 18.02
C TYR A 31 3.98 -0.94 17.79
N ALA A 32 3.88 -0.12 16.74
CA ALA A 32 4.85 0.93 16.44
C ALA A 32 4.93 2.01 17.53
N GLU A 33 3.79 2.43 18.09
CA GLU A 33 3.69 3.47 19.12
C GLU A 33 4.43 3.12 20.42
N ARG A 34 4.67 1.83 20.69
CA ARG A 34 5.36 1.36 21.91
C ARG A 34 6.88 1.55 21.88
N PHE A 35 7.46 1.80 20.71
CA PHE A 35 8.88 2.10 20.61
C PHE A 35 9.12 3.57 20.94
N SER A 36 9.98 3.78 21.94
CA SER A 36 10.33 5.11 22.42
C SER A 36 11.14 5.87 21.38
N ASP A 37 11.09 7.20 21.48
CA ASP A 37 11.84 8.12 20.64
C ASP A 37 13.33 7.77 20.70
N SER A 38 13.94 7.55 19.54
CA SER A 38 15.37 7.21 19.39
C SER A 38 16.28 8.40 19.71
N SER A 39 16.06 9.04 20.87
CA SER A 39 16.86 10.13 21.41
C SER A 39 18.23 9.65 21.92
N ALA A 40 18.47 8.33 22.00
CA ALA A 40 19.64 7.77 22.68
C ALA A 40 20.74 7.25 21.75
N ALA A 41 20.49 7.05 20.44
CA ALA A 41 21.53 6.63 19.50
C ALA A 41 22.24 7.89 18.94
N SER A 42 23.54 8.05 19.21
CA SER A 42 24.31 9.19 18.70
C SER A 42 24.40 9.24 17.17
N ASP A 43 24.14 8.11 16.48
CA ASP A 43 24.05 8.02 15.02
C ASP A 43 23.19 6.81 14.55
N PRO A 44 21.85 6.94 14.45
CA PRO A 44 20.97 5.84 14.03
C PRO A 44 21.19 5.42 12.57
N LEU A 45 21.68 6.33 11.72
CA LEU A 45 21.94 6.02 10.31
C LEU A 45 23.14 5.09 10.17
N SER A 46 24.22 5.31 10.93
CA SER A 46 25.36 4.38 10.93
C SER A 46 25.04 2.99 11.44
N HIS A 47 24.13 2.87 12.40
CA HIS A 47 23.65 1.57 12.89
C HIS A 47 22.82 0.83 11.82
N LEU A 48 21.94 1.55 11.12
CA LEU A 48 21.15 0.97 10.04
C LEU A 48 22.01 0.53 8.85
N LEU A 49 23.03 1.32 8.46
CA LEU A 49 23.85 1.09 7.27
C LEU A 49 24.90 -0.04 7.39
N GLN A 50 24.66 -1.02 8.26
CA GLN A 50 25.55 -2.18 8.41
C GLN A 50 25.19 -3.26 7.37
N PRO A 51 26.16 -4.03 6.84
CA PRO A 51 25.91 -5.03 5.79
C PRO A 51 24.84 -6.08 6.15
N GLN A 52 24.80 -6.50 7.41
CA GLN A 52 23.81 -7.46 7.91
C GLN A 52 22.37 -6.92 7.90
N HIS A 53 22.18 -5.61 7.73
CA HIS A 53 20.87 -4.95 7.69
C HIS A 53 20.41 -4.62 6.26
N ALA A 54 21.05 -5.18 5.22
CA ALA A 54 20.75 -4.89 3.81
C ALA A 54 19.25 -4.98 3.46
N GLU A 55 18.54 -5.96 4.02
CA GLU A 55 17.08 -6.09 3.80
C GLU A 55 16.31 -4.91 4.43
N ALA A 56 16.62 -4.54 5.67
CA ALA A 56 16.00 -3.38 6.32
C ALA A 56 16.31 -2.08 5.56
N ILE A 57 17.53 -1.91 5.07
CA ILE A 57 17.94 -0.77 4.24
C ILE A 57 17.09 -0.71 2.97
N ARG A 58 16.89 -1.84 2.28
CA ARG A 58 16.00 -1.93 1.10
C ARG A 58 14.59 -1.49 1.45
N TYR A 59 14.02 -2.01 2.53
CA TYR A 59 12.66 -1.67 2.96
C TYR A 59 12.52 -0.17 3.27
N VAL A 60 13.40 0.39 4.11
CA VAL A 60 13.39 1.82 4.45
C VAL A 60 13.55 2.67 3.18
N GLY A 61 14.48 2.29 2.30
CA GLY A 61 14.71 2.97 1.03
C GLY A 61 13.48 2.95 0.12
N CYS A 62 12.71 1.87 0.09
CA CYS A 62 11.47 1.81 -0.70
C CYS A 62 10.32 2.61 -0.09
N LEU A 63 10.28 2.73 1.23
CA LEU A 63 9.13 3.31 1.95
C LEU A 63 9.28 4.80 2.22
N ALA A 64 10.51 5.31 2.35
CA ALA A 64 10.78 6.63 2.87
C ALA A 64 11.58 7.53 1.93
N LEU A 65 11.28 8.83 1.99
CA LEU A 65 11.98 9.89 1.27
C LEU A 65 12.97 10.59 2.20
N GLY A 66 14.25 10.49 1.86
CA GLY A 66 15.36 11.09 2.61
C GLY A 66 15.54 12.58 2.41
N GLY A 67 14.63 13.32 1.77
CA GLY A 67 14.67 14.77 1.62
C GLY A 67 15.82 15.35 0.76
N PRO A 68 15.83 16.68 0.57
CA PRO A 68 16.80 17.37 -0.30
C PRO A 68 18.18 17.58 0.35
N ASP A 69 18.34 17.36 1.67
CA ASP A 69 19.61 17.53 2.37
C ASP A 69 20.42 16.21 2.48
N GLY A 70 20.15 15.28 1.57
CA GLY A 70 20.85 13.99 1.47
C GLY A 70 20.92 13.23 2.80
N THR A 71 22.14 12.95 3.26
CA THR A 71 22.41 12.16 4.48
C THR A 71 21.78 12.76 5.73
N ASP A 72 21.70 14.08 5.86
CA ASP A 72 21.22 14.71 7.10
C ASP A 72 19.70 14.63 7.21
N SER A 73 18.98 14.75 6.09
CA SER A 73 17.53 14.52 6.08
C SER A 73 17.17 13.04 6.35
N TRP A 74 18.03 12.08 6.01
CA TRP A 74 17.89 10.67 6.45
C TRP A 74 18.09 10.51 7.96
N LYS A 75 19.12 11.15 8.55
CA LYS A 75 19.32 11.14 10.01
C LYS A 75 18.09 11.72 10.73
N GLN A 76 17.59 12.87 10.26
CA GLN A 76 16.39 13.50 10.82
C GLN A 76 15.18 12.57 10.77
N LEU A 77 14.98 11.87 9.64
CA LEU A 77 13.89 10.91 9.46
C LEU A 77 13.97 9.75 10.46
N LEU A 78 15.18 9.23 10.73
CA LEU A 78 15.39 8.14 11.69
C LEU A 78 15.35 8.59 13.16
N GLN A 79 15.63 9.87 13.43
CA GLN A 79 15.64 10.44 14.79
C GLN A 79 14.26 10.93 15.24
N SER A 80 13.44 11.44 14.32
CA SER A 80 12.11 11.95 14.67
C SER A 80 11.18 10.80 15.07
N SER A 81 10.58 10.93 16.25
CA SER A 81 9.60 9.98 16.81
C SER A 81 8.50 9.60 15.81
N ALA A 82 7.91 10.61 15.16
CA ALA A 82 6.77 10.42 14.29
C ALA A 82 7.14 9.63 13.03
N THR A 83 8.24 9.99 12.37
CA THR A 83 8.70 9.30 11.16
C THR A 83 9.32 7.94 11.48
N HIS A 84 9.92 7.77 12.66
CA HIS A 84 10.42 6.50 13.15
C HIS A 84 9.29 5.49 13.39
N LYS A 85 8.21 5.88 14.07
CA LYS A 85 7.00 5.05 14.22
C LYS A 85 6.35 4.74 12.88
N ALA A 86 6.29 5.73 11.97
CA ALA A 86 5.79 5.55 10.61
C ALA A 86 6.63 4.53 9.81
N LEU A 87 7.95 4.50 9.99
CA LEU A 87 8.83 3.50 9.37
C LEU A 87 8.55 2.09 9.90
N ILE A 88 8.43 1.92 11.22
CA ILE A 88 8.12 0.61 11.83
C ILE A 88 6.79 0.08 11.28
N PHE A 89 5.76 0.95 11.22
CA PHE A 89 4.48 0.63 10.60
C PHE A 89 4.67 0.22 9.13
N GLY A 90 5.32 1.07 8.33
CA GLY A 90 5.61 0.83 6.92
C GLY A 90 6.30 -0.50 6.65
N MET A 91 7.33 -0.83 7.42
CA MET A 91 8.13 -2.04 7.23
C MET A 91 7.32 -3.30 7.53
N MET A 92 6.56 -3.31 8.63
CA MET A 92 5.67 -4.42 8.96
C MET A 92 4.60 -4.59 7.88
N ALA A 93 3.92 -3.51 7.50
CA ALA A 93 2.88 -3.55 6.48
C ALA A 93 3.43 -4.02 5.12
N ARG A 94 4.62 -3.57 4.73
CA ARG A 94 5.27 -3.98 3.49
C ARG A 94 5.65 -5.46 3.52
N ALA A 95 6.18 -5.94 4.63
CA ALA A 95 6.59 -7.34 4.76
C ALA A 95 5.38 -8.27 4.76
N LEU A 96 4.28 -7.88 5.41
CA LEU A 96 3.00 -8.60 5.33
C LEU A 96 2.45 -8.58 3.89
N LYS A 97 2.50 -7.44 3.20
CA LYS A 97 2.11 -7.35 1.78
C LYS A 97 2.92 -8.32 0.92
N GLU A 98 4.24 -8.34 1.08
CA GLU A 98 5.18 -9.14 0.26
C GLU A 98 5.06 -10.64 0.56
N HIS A 99 5.05 -11.03 1.84
CA HIS A 99 5.15 -12.43 2.24
C HIS A 99 3.82 -13.11 2.57
N VAL A 100 2.79 -12.35 2.98
CA VAL A 100 1.48 -12.92 3.37
C VAL A 100 0.45 -12.70 2.27
N PHE A 101 0.25 -11.45 1.87
CA PHE A 101 -0.73 -11.13 0.84
C PHE A 101 -0.21 -11.37 -0.58
N GLY A 102 1.11 -11.40 -0.77
CA GLY A 102 1.75 -11.76 -2.04
C GLY A 102 1.68 -13.26 -2.36
N ALA A 103 1.53 -14.12 -1.35
CA ALA A 103 1.40 -15.55 -1.56
C ALA A 103 0.05 -15.90 -2.23
N LEU A 104 0.08 -16.87 -3.16
CA LEU A 104 -1.15 -17.46 -3.73
C LEU A 104 -1.93 -18.22 -2.65
N TRP A 105 -1.21 -18.87 -1.73
CA TRP A 105 -1.75 -19.50 -0.54
C TRP A 105 -0.70 -19.51 0.57
N PHE A 106 -0.91 -18.74 1.64
CA PHE A 106 0.07 -18.66 2.71
C PHE A 106 0.16 -19.98 3.50
N GLY A 107 1.39 -20.46 3.70
CA GLY A 107 1.64 -21.74 4.38
C GLY A 107 1.35 -22.96 3.50
N ALA A 108 1.32 -22.79 2.17
CA ALA A 108 1.17 -23.89 1.23
C ALA A 108 2.27 -24.95 1.40
N THR A 109 1.92 -26.22 1.18
CA THR A 109 2.92 -27.28 0.99
C THR A 109 3.62 -27.09 -0.37
N PRO A 110 4.81 -27.67 -0.59
CA PRO A 110 5.49 -27.58 -1.89
C PRO A 110 4.68 -28.17 -3.05
N GLN A 111 3.74 -29.06 -2.78
CA GLN A 111 2.80 -29.55 -3.80
C GLN A 111 1.75 -28.47 -4.13
N GLN A 112 1.10 -27.92 -3.10
CA GLN A 112 0.08 -26.87 -3.27
C GLN A 112 0.65 -25.63 -3.99
N GLU A 113 1.87 -25.24 -3.66
CA GLU A 113 2.55 -24.11 -4.33
C GLU A 113 2.80 -24.40 -5.82
N ARG A 114 3.21 -25.62 -6.18
CA ARG A 114 3.40 -26.01 -7.58
C ARG A 114 2.08 -26.03 -8.36
N GLU A 115 1.03 -26.56 -7.77
CA GLU A 115 -0.31 -26.60 -8.38
C GLU A 115 -0.88 -25.20 -8.61
N LEU A 116 -0.79 -24.32 -7.62
CA LEU A 116 -1.24 -22.93 -7.74
C LEU A 116 -0.45 -22.13 -8.78
N ASN A 117 0.88 -22.29 -8.83
CA ASN A 117 1.72 -21.64 -9.83
C ASN A 117 1.38 -22.15 -11.24
N LYS A 118 1.18 -23.46 -11.40
CA LYS A 118 0.76 -24.04 -12.68
C LYS A 118 -0.55 -23.44 -13.17
N ILE A 119 -1.54 -23.25 -12.30
CA ILE A 119 -2.78 -22.57 -12.68
C ILE A 119 -2.54 -21.12 -13.11
N GLN A 120 -1.64 -20.39 -12.44
CA GLN A 120 -1.30 -19.02 -12.88
C GLN A 120 -0.66 -19.02 -14.26
N GLU A 121 0.22 -19.98 -14.56
CA GLU A 121 0.89 -20.17 -15.85
C GLU A 121 -0.09 -20.57 -16.96
N ASP A 122 -0.90 -21.61 -16.73
CA ASP A 122 -1.87 -22.16 -17.69
C ASP A 122 -2.93 -21.11 -18.08
N LEU A 123 -3.20 -20.14 -17.21
CA LEU A 123 -4.22 -19.09 -17.38
C LEU A 123 -3.63 -17.69 -17.58
N LEU A 124 -2.35 -17.57 -17.98
CA LEU A 124 -1.71 -16.27 -18.22
C LEU A 124 -2.47 -15.43 -19.25
N ASP A 125 -2.95 -16.05 -20.32
CA ASP A 125 -3.66 -15.39 -21.42
C ASP A 125 -5.15 -15.14 -21.15
N GLN A 126 -5.67 -15.63 -20.02
CA GLN A 126 -7.05 -15.38 -19.60
C GLN A 126 -7.18 -14.05 -18.84
N ASP A 127 -8.41 -13.60 -18.61
CA ASP A 127 -8.64 -12.44 -17.77
C ASP A 127 -8.33 -12.73 -16.28
N GLY A 128 -8.19 -11.67 -15.48
CA GLY A 128 -7.84 -11.78 -14.06
C GLY A 128 -8.92 -12.38 -13.16
N PHE A 129 -10.19 -12.39 -13.61
CA PHE A 129 -11.32 -12.97 -12.87
C PHE A 129 -11.35 -14.49 -13.04
N GLN A 130 -11.15 -15.00 -14.25
CA GLN A 130 -11.03 -16.44 -14.49
C GLN A 130 -9.87 -17.05 -13.69
N ARG A 131 -8.70 -16.39 -13.69
CA ARG A 131 -7.57 -16.79 -12.84
C ARG A 131 -7.91 -16.79 -11.35
N THR A 132 -8.73 -15.84 -10.92
CA THR A 132 -9.13 -15.70 -9.53
C THR A 132 -10.12 -16.78 -9.12
N GLN A 133 -11.10 -17.08 -9.96
CA GLN A 133 -12.04 -18.17 -9.75
C GLN A 133 -11.32 -19.52 -9.65
N ALA A 134 -10.47 -19.86 -10.63
CA ALA A 134 -9.73 -21.13 -10.62
C ALA A 134 -8.83 -21.27 -9.38
N ARG A 135 -8.16 -20.19 -8.97
CA ARG A 135 -7.37 -20.17 -7.72
C ARG A 135 -8.26 -20.37 -6.49
N ALA A 136 -9.40 -19.69 -6.43
CA ALA A 136 -10.32 -19.76 -5.30
C ALA A 136 -10.88 -21.17 -5.11
N GLU A 137 -11.28 -21.83 -6.19
CA GLU A 137 -11.74 -23.22 -6.19
C GLU A 137 -10.68 -24.15 -5.58
N MET A 138 -9.43 -24.06 -6.04
CA MET A 138 -8.31 -24.85 -5.49
C MET A 138 -8.01 -24.52 -4.02
N CYS A 139 -8.06 -23.24 -3.62
CA CYS A 139 -7.86 -22.85 -2.22
C CYS A 139 -8.97 -23.37 -1.29
N GLN A 140 -10.22 -23.43 -1.76
CA GLN A 140 -11.34 -24.02 -1.03
C GLN A 140 -11.14 -25.54 -0.87
N GLU A 141 -10.65 -26.24 -1.90
CA GLU A 141 -10.31 -27.66 -1.81
C GLU A 141 -9.24 -27.93 -0.75
N TYR A 142 -8.16 -27.13 -0.72
CA TYR A 142 -7.11 -27.26 0.30
C TYR A 142 -7.61 -27.06 1.73
N LEU A 143 -8.62 -26.21 1.93
CA LEU A 143 -9.27 -26.04 3.22
C LEU A 143 -10.10 -27.26 3.61
N SER A 144 -10.81 -27.86 2.66
CA SER A 144 -11.62 -29.06 2.91
C SER A 144 -10.77 -30.29 3.24
N GLN A 145 -9.51 -30.30 2.80
CA GLN A 145 -8.54 -31.38 2.98
C GLN A 145 -7.46 -31.05 4.02
N LEU A 146 -7.75 -30.16 4.96
CA LEU A 146 -6.81 -29.78 6.02
C LEU A 146 -6.38 -31.00 6.84
N ASP A 147 -5.12 -31.41 6.66
CA ASP A 147 -4.50 -32.48 7.41
C ASP A 147 -3.45 -31.94 8.40
N LYS A 148 -2.79 -32.86 9.11
CA LYS A 148 -1.75 -32.50 10.08
C LYS A 148 -0.54 -31.83 9.41
N GLU A 149 -0.15 -32.30 8.22
CA GLU A 149 1.02 -31.77 7.51
C GLU A 149 0.80 -30.32 7.07
N ALA A 150 -0.37 -30.01 6.52
CA ALA A 150 -0.76 -28.65 6.13
C ALA A 150 -0.77 -27.69 7.33
N ASN A 151 -1.26 -28.15 8.50
CA ASN A 151 -1.26 -27.36 9.73
C ASN A 151 0.16 -27.12 10.27
N ASP A 152 1.01 -28.15 10.26
CA ASP A 152 2.41 -28.05 10.67
C ASP A 152 3.19 -27.09 9.74
N GLN A 153 2.92 -27.14 8.43
CA GLN A 153 3.52 -26.24 7.45
C GLN A 153 3.07 -24.79 7.63
N LEU A 154 1.79 -24.56 7.90
CA LEU A 154 1.25 -23.24 8.21
C LEU A 154 1.89 -22.67 9.49
N ALA A 155 2.03 -23.48 10.55
CA ALA A 155 2.67 -23.06 11.79
C ALA A 155 4.15 -22.69 11.57
N LYS A 156 4.89 -23.50 10.80
CA LYS A 156 6.28 -23.20 10.41
C LYS A 156 6.38 -21.90 9.61
N ALA A 157 5.48 -21.67 8.67
CA ALA A 157 5.45 -20.45 7.87
C ALA A 157 5.17 -19.20 8.74
N LYS A 158 4.20 -19.26 9.67
CA LYS A 158 3.92 -18.20 10.64
C LYS A 158 5.15 -17.90 11.52
N ALA A 159 5.81 -18.94 12.04
CA ALA A 159 7.02 -18.80 12.87
C ALA A 159 8.22 -18.22 12.09
N LYS A 160 8.42 -18.65 10.83
CA LYS A 160 9.47 -18.10 9.96
C LYS A 160 9.25 -16.60 9.72
N LEU A 161 8.03 -16.21 9.37
CA LEU A 161 7.71 -14.79 9.13
C LEU A 161 7.87 -13.95 10.40
N LEU A 162 7.49 -14.48 11.56
CA LEU A 162 7.70 -13.81 12.85
C LEU A 162 9.19 -13.50 13.08
N LEU A 163 10.07 -14.48 12.85
CA LEU A 163 11.52 -14.29 12.96
C LEU A 163 12.07 -13.29 11.94
N GLN A 164 11.59 -13.35 10.69
CA GLN A 164 11.99 -12.41 9.65
C GLN A 164 11.60 -10.98 10.00
N LEU A 165 10.37 -10.75 10.48
CA LEU A 165 9.92 -9.43 10.95
C LEU A 165 10.75 -8.93 12.14
N GLN A 166 11.11 -9.82 13.06
CA GLN A 166 12.00 -9.48 14.17
C GLN A 166 13.36 -8.99 13.67
N GLN A 167 14.00 -9.75 12.78
CA GLN A 167 15.31 -9.39 12.20
C GLN A 167 15.23 -8.09 11.38
N LEU A 168 14.15 -7.91 10.63
CA LEU A 168 13.92 -6.74 9.80
C LEU A 168 13.80 -5.45 10.60
N LEU A 169 13.13 -5.49 11.76
CA LEU A 169 12.88 -4.31 12.61
C LEU A 169 14.02 -4.01 13.57
N LEU A 170 14.83 -5.01 13.93
CA LEU A 170 15.95 -4.88 14.87
C LEU A 170 16.86 -3.66 14.63
N PRO A 171 17.28 -3.31 13.40
CA PRO A 171 18.17 -2.17 13.19
C PRO A 171 17.53 -0.80 13.47
N ILE A 172 16.20 -0.73 13.53
CA ILE A 172 15.44 0.51 13.68
C ILE A 172 14.85 0.61 15.07
N VAL A 173 14.43 -0.49 15.67
CA VAL A 173 13.94 -0.52 17.04
C VAL A 173 15.13 -0.32 17.99
N SER A 174 15.28 0.91 18.52
CA SER A 174 16.34 1.25 19.47
C SER A 174 16.24 0.38 20.72
N VAL A 175 17.26 -0.46 20.94
CA VAL A 175 17.42 -1.22 22.19
C VAL A 175 18.23 -0.35 23.15
N PRO A 176 17.66 0.11 24.28
CA PRO A 176 18.44 0.78 25.30
C PRO A 176 19.52 -0.18 25.78
N HIS A 177 20.79 0.20 25.61
CA HIS A 177 21.90 -0.53 26.20
C HIS A 177 21.90 -0.26 27.71
N GLY A 178 21.10 -1.01 28.45
CA GLY A 178 20.98 -0.84 29.90
C GLY A 178 20.19 -1.96 30.55
N LYS A 179 20.92 -2.83 31.27
CA LYS A 179 20.50 -4.04 32.01
C LYS A 179 20.37 -5.29 31.15
N LYS A 180 21.22 -6.28 31.47
CA LYS A 180 21.30 -7.65 30.92
C LYS A 180 20.01 -8.49 31.03
N GLY A 181 18.87 -7.90 31.39
CA GLY A 181 17.55 -8.52 31.46
C GLY A 181 16.52 -7.97 30.46
N ASP A 182 16.76 -6.80 29.86
CA ASP A 182 15.82 -6.13 28.93
C ASP A 182 16.29 -6.27 27.46
N SER A 183 16.97 -7.38 27.15
CA SER A 183 17.25 -7.78 25.76
C SER A 183 15.91 -7.96 25.05
N ALA A 184 15.60 -7.03 24.14
CA ALA A 184 14.66 -7.26 23.05
C ALA A 184 13.30 -7.86 23.45
N ASP A 185 12.52 -7.14 24.27
CA ASP A 185 11.10 -7.45 24.40
C ASP A 185 10.35 -6.91 23.16
N MET A 186 10.84 -7.26 21.95
CA MET A 186 10.04 -7.24 20.73
C MET A 186 8.86 -8.11 21.07
N LYS A 187 7.73 -7.51 21.46
CA LYS A 187 6.59 -8.19 22.06
C LYS A 187 6.08 -9.27 21.10
N LEU A 188 6.69 -10.45 21.17
CA LEU A 188 6.58 -11.48 20.14
C LEU A 188 5.14 -11.96 20.05
N HIS A 189 4.42 -11.93 21.16
CA HIS A 189 3.00 -12.19 21.23
C HIS A 189 2.19 -11.26 20.32
N ASP A 190 2.44 -9.95 20.36
CA ASP A 190 1.70 -8.97 19.56
C ASP A 190 2.06 -9.07 18.09
N LEU A 191 3.36 -9.26 17.80
CA LEU A 191 3.82 -9.49 16.43
C LEU A 191 3.25 -10.79 15.84
N ALA A 192 3.15 -11.85 16.65
CA ALA A 192 2.51 -13.11 16.28
C ALA A 192 1.01 -12.94 16.05
N ALA A 193 0.32 -12.13 16.87
CA ALA A 193 -1.10 -11.82 16.68
C ALA A 193 -1.34 -11.04 15.37
N ILE A 194 -0.48 -10.08 15.04
CA ILE A 194 -0.50 -9.35 13.76
C ILE A 194 -0.32 -10.31 12.58
N VAL A 195 0.68 -11.19 12.65
CA VAL A 195 0.92 -12.21 11.62
C VAL A 195 -0.28 -13.14 11.48
N ALA A 196 -0.84 -13.63 12.59
CA ALA A 196 -1.99 -14.51 12.57
C ALA A 196 -3.19 -13.86 11.87
N LEU A 197 -3.56 -12.63 12.25
CA LEU A 197 -4.67 -11.90 11.64
C LEU A 197 -4.44 -11.66 10.15
N ALA A 198 -3.24 -11.26 9.74
CA ALA A 198 -2.91 -11.04 8.33
C ALA A 198 -2.98 -12.34 7.51
N VAL A 199 -2.53 -13.45 8.07
CA VAL A 199 -2.57 -14.77 7.41
C VAL A 199 -4.00 -15.25 7.25
N ASP A 200 -4.81 -15.15 8.29
CA ASP A 200 -6.19 -15.60 8.27
C ASP A 200 -7.00 -14.76 7.26
N LEU A 201 -6.78 -13.44 7.23
CA LEU A 201 -7.34 -12.53 6.23
C LEU A 201 -6.88 -12.88 4.81
N SER A 202 -5.58 -13.08 4.59
CA SER A 202 -5.04 -13.45 3.27
C SER A 202 -5.67 -14.74 2.76
N ARG A 203 -5.71 -15.79 3.59
CA ARG A 203 -6.34 -17.07 3.22
C ARG A 203 -7.83 -16.92 2.95
N TRP A 204 -8.53 -16.08 3.69
CA TRP A 204 -9.94 -15.77 3.43
C TRP A 204 -10.11 -15.06 2.07
N MET A 205 -9.32 -14.02 1.78
CA MET A 205 -9.36 -13.30 0.50
C MET A 205 -9.07 -14.21 -0.70
N ARG A 206 -8.19 -15.21 -0.54
CA ARG A 206 -7.82 -16.14 -1.61
C ARG A 206 -8.90 -17.16 -1.96
N GLN A 207 -9.90 -17.35 -1.10
CA GLN A 207 -11.04 -18.25 -1.34
C GLN A 207 -12.20 -17.58 -2.08
N LEU A 208 -12.16 -16.26 -2.27
CA LEU A 208 -13.23 -15.56 -2.98
C LEU A 208 -13.00 -15.64 -4.50
N ASP A 209 -14.04 -16.11 -5.21
CA ASP A 209 -14.02 -16.38 -6.64
C ASP A 209 -14.44 -15.18 -7.50
N ASP A 210 -15.13 -14.21 -6.92
CA ASP A 210 -15.79 -13.10 -7.62
C ASP A 210 -15.10 -11.73 -7.45
N VAL A 211 -14.04 -11.66 -6.64
CA VAL A 211 -13.32 -10.42 -6.33
C VAL A 211 -11.82 -10.54 -6.52
N VAL A 212 -11.27 -9.61 -7.30
CA VAL A 212 -9.82 -9.44 -7.45
C VAL A 212 -9.36 -8.32 -6.53
N TYR A 213 -8.65 -8.69 -5.48
CA TYR A 213 -7.98 -7.73 -4.61
C TYR A 213 -6.66 -7.28 -5.23
N TYR A 214 -6.53 -5.96 -5.36
CA TYR A 214 -5.36 -5.32 -5.93
C TYR A 214 -4.79 -4.29 -4.96
N TRP A 215 -3.48 -4.27 -4.85
CA TRP A 215 -2.75 -3.36 -3.98
C TRP A 215 -2.17 -2.23 -4.82
N PRO A 216 -2.91 -1.12 -5.07
CA PRO A 216 -2.40 -0.02 -5.85
C PRO A 216 -1.07 0.47 -5.28
N PRO A 217 -0.11 0.83 -6.15
CA PRO A 217 1.13 1.40 -5.67
C PRO A 217 0.86 2.73 -4.98
N THR A 218 1.62 2.97 -3.92
CA THR A 218 1.73 4.26 -3.24
C THR A 218 3.21 4.53 -3.16
N PHE A 219 3.64 5.67 -3.69
CA PHE A 219 5.05 5.98 -3.78
C PHE A 219 5.41 7.03 -2.73
N LYS A 220 6.63 6.92 -2.21
CA LYS A 220 7.27 8.08 -1.58
C LYS A 220 7.38 9.20 -2.62
N ASP A 221 7.36 10.46 -2.18
CA ASP A 221 7.40 11.64 -3.04
C ASP A 221 6.15 11.84 -3.92
N GLU A 222 5.10 11.05 -3.73
CA GLU A 222 3.81 11.24 -4.40
C GLU A 222 2.98 12.35 -3.73
N GLU A 223 2.23 13.14 -4.50
CA GLU A 223 1.27 14.11 -3.94
C GLU A 223 0.14 13.38 -3.18
N PHE A 224 -0.26 13.94 -2.04
CA PHE A 224 -1.31 13.38 -1.21
C PHE A 224 -2.67 13.43 -1.93
N GLU A 225 -3.28 12.25 -2.10
CA GLU A 225 -4.60 12.11 -2.70
C GLU A 225 -5.63 11.61 -1.67
N PRO A 226 -6.52 12.47 -1.15
CA PRO A 226 -7.49 12.10 -0.11
C PRO A 226 -8.44 10.95 -0.48
N GLY A 227 -8.65 10.72 -1.78
CA GLY A 227 -9.49 9.65 -2.30
C GLY A 227 -8.95 8.26 -2.00
N ARG A 228 -7.61 8.09 -2.01
CA ARG A 228 -6.94 6.79 -1.79
C ARG A 228 -5.96 6.76 -0.63
N MET A 229 -5.69 7.90 0.03
CA MET A 229 -4.73 8.01 1.12
C MET A 229 -5.34 8.58 2.41
N GLU A 230 -4.83 8.10 3.54
CA GLU A 230 -5.06 8.58 4.91
C GLU A 230 -3.75 9.20 5.43
N CYS A 231 -3.84 10.39 6.02
CA CYS A 231 -2.69 11.10 6.56
C CYS A 231 -2.50 10.77 8.05
N ALA A 232 -1.43 10.04 8.37
CA ALA A 232 -1.11 9.63 9.74
C ALA A 232 -0.74 10.83 10.65
N ASN A 233 -0.11 11.87 10.08
CA ASN A 233 0.36 13.06 10.80
C ASN A 233 -0.44 14.32 10.45
N LEU A 234 -1.76 14.18 10.22
CA LEU A 234 -2.63 15.28 9.76
C LEU A 234 -2.53 16.53 10.64
N ARG A 235 -2.50 16.35 11.97
CA ARG A 235 -2.39 17.47 12.93
C ARG A 235 -1.10 18.25 12.72
N GLN A 236 0.03 17.55 12.60
CA GLN A 236 1.33 18.17 12.33
C GLN A 236 1.32 18.93 10.99
N MET A 237 0.72 18.34 9.94
CA MET A 237 0.61 19.00 8.64
C MET A 237 -0.21 20.29 8.69
N LEU A 238 -1.27 20.33 9.50
CA LEU A 238 -2.08 21.54 9.70
C LEU A 238 -1.30 22.61 10.48
N ASP A 239 -0.58 22.21 11.53
CA ASP A 239 0.20 23.11 12.38
C ASP A 239 1.40 23.72 11.63
N GLU A 240 2.04 22.94 10.76
CA GLU A 240 3.18 23.35 9.94
C GLU A 240 2.79 23.88 8.55
N SER A 241 1.49 24.17 8.32
CA SER A 241 0.99 24.56 7.01
C SER A 241 1.65 25.86 6.51
N PRO A 242 2.20 25.89 5.28
CA PRO A 242 2.76 27.10 4.70
C PRO A 242 1.66 28.07 4.18
N TYR A 243 0.39 27.69 4.34
CA TYR A 243 -0.75 28.49 3.89
C TYR A 243 -1.33 29.32 5.04
N GLN A 244 -1.48 30.62 4.81
CA GLN A 244 -2.21 31.51 5.69
C GLN A 244 -3.68 31.57 5.25
N LYS A 245 -4.60 31.43 6.20
CA LYS A 245 -6.04 31.65 5.97
C LYS A 245 -6.31 33.15 5.96
N LEU A 246 -6.63 33.70 4.79
CA LEU A 246 -6.97 35.12 4.65
C LEU A 246 -8.42 35.26 4.24
N ASP A 247 -9.11 36.21 4.87
CA ASP A 247 -10.44 36.60 4.43
C ASP A 247 -10.33 37.58 3.26
N ILE A 248 -10.70 37.09 2.07
CA ILE A 248 -10.76 37.90 0.86
C ILE A 248 -12.23 38.02 0.47
N GLN A 249 -12.79 39.21 0.70
CA GLN A 249 -14.19 39.55 0.35
C GLN A 249 -15.24 38.64 1.02
N GLY A 250 -15.06 38.29 2.29
CA GLY A 250 -15.98 37.45 3.06
C GLY A 250 -15.82 35.95 2.78
N ARG A 251 -14.74 35.54 2.09
CA ARG A 251 -14.39 34.14 1.83
C ARG A 251 -12.99 33.87 2.32
N VAL A 252 -12.87 32.94 3.28
CA VAL A 252 -11.58 32.45 3.77
C VAL A 252 -10.92 31.64 2.66
N ARG A 253 -9.80 32.12 2.14
CA ARG A 253 -8.97 31.42 1.16
C ARG A 253 -7.58 31.14 1.73
N PRO A 254 -7.01 29.95 1.47
CA PRO A 254 -5.61 29.70 1.77
C PRO A 254 -4.72 30.44 0.77
N GLN A 255 -3.79 31.24 1.27
CA GLN A 255 -2.73 31.88 0.47
C GLN A 255 -1.37 31.37 0.94
N LEU A 256 -0.53 30.95 -0.01
CA LEU A 256 0.83 30.52 0.29
C LEU A 256 1.65 31.71 0.80
N GLN A 257 2.39 31.51 1.90
CA GLN A 257 3.29 32.53 2.42
C GLN A 257 4.44 32.79 1.42
N PRO A 258 4.81 34.05 1.15
CA PRO A 258 5.92 34.38 0.25
C PRO A 258 7.21 33.65 0.66
N GLY A 259 7.91 33.03 -0.30
CA GLY A 259 9.14 32.29 -0.05
C GLY A 259 8.97 30.81 0.35
N GLN A 260 7.72 30.32 0.46
CA GLN A 260 7.40 28.92 0.75
C GLN A 260 7.03 28.10 -0.50
N GLU A 261 7.40 28.56 -1.70
CA GLU A 261 7.06 27.92 -2.98
C GLU A 261 7.65 26.50 -3.14
N HIS A 262 8.67 26.16 -2.35
CA HIS A 262 9.30 24.84 -2.31
C HIS A 262 8.58 23.84 -1.36
N ARG A 263 7.55 24.29 -0.63
CA ARG A 263 6.78 23.51 0.35
C ARG A 263 5.28 23.54 0.08
N ASN A 264 4.87 23.93 -1.12
CA ASN A 264 3.47 24.17 -1.46
C ASN A 264 2.62 22.89 -1.62
N GLU A 265 3.23 21.71 -1.71
CA GLU A 265 2.54 20.43 -1.91
C GLU A 265 2.66 19.56 -0.66
N ALA A 266 1.59 18.84 -0.32
CA ALA A 266 1.64 17.80 0.70
C ALA A 266 2.09 16.51 0.02
N ILE A 267 3.33 16.06 0.27
CA ILE A 267 3.92 14.89 -0.38
C ILE A 267 4.16 13.76 0.62
N VAL A 268 4.14 12.54 0.12
CA VAL A 268 4.40 11.34 0.93
C VAL A 268 5.87 11.28 1.34
N ARG A 269 6.14 11.40 2.65
CA ARG A 269 7.48 11.18 3.22
C ARG A 269 7.73 9.73 3.59
N VAL A 270 6.74 9.05 4.16
CA VAL A 270 6.82 7.61 4.48
C VAL A 270 5.50 6.93 4.11
N VAL A 271 5.58 5.84 3.36
CA VAL A 271 4.43 4.94 3.12
C VAL A 271 4.29 4.01 4.32
N CYS A 272 3.22 4.15 5.10
CA CYS A 272 3.01 3.40 6.35
C CYS A 272 2.18 2.13 6.13
N PHE A 273 1.19 2.18 5.23
CA PHE A 273 0.37 1.02 4.90
C PHE A 273 -0.09 1.12 3.44
N PRO A 274 -0.03 0.04 2.65
CA PRO A 274 -0.48 0.05 1.26
C PRO A 274 -2.01 0.11 1.16
N GLY A 275 -2.53 0.79 0.14
CA GLY A 275 -3.96 0.75 -0.16
C GLY A 275 -4.41 -0.62 -0.70
N LEU A 276 -5.71 -0.89 -0.59
CA LEU A 276 -6.36 -2.09 -1.13
C LEU A 276 -7.62 -1.70 -1.89
N VAL A 277 -7.73 -2.23 -3.10
CA VAL A 277 -8.87 -2.03 -4.01
C VAL A 277 -9.46 -3.40 -4.37
N ALA A 278 -10.78 -3.49 -4.34
CA ALA A 278 -11.52 -4.65 -4.83
C ALA A 278 -12.05 -4.36 -6.23
N TYR A 279 -11.76 -5.25 -7.17
CA TYR A 279 -12.36 -5.28 -8.50
C TYR A 279 -13.35 -6.45 -8.58
N ARG A 280 -14.50 -6.22 -9.21
CA ARG A 280 -15.51 -7.25 -9.47
C ARG A 280 -16.03 -7.13 -10.89
N GLN A 281 -16.42 -8.26 -11.48
CA GLN A 281 -17.03 -8.29 -12.80
C GLN A 281 -18.45 -7.72 -12.76
N GLY A 282 -18.80 -6.96 -13.80
CA GLY A 282 -20.09 -6.30 -13.96
C GLY A 282 -20.28 -5.04 -13.11
N GLY A 283 -21.32 -4.28 -13.44
CA GLY A 283 -21.68 -3.00 -12.81
C GLY A 283 -22.36 -3.13 -11.43
N GLY A 284 -22.82 -4.32 -11.04
CA GLY A 284 -23.55 -4.55 -9.78
C GLY A 284 -24.81 -3.69 -9.67
N GLU A 285 -25.30 -3.42 -8.45
CA GLU A 285 -26.50 -2.58 -8.24
C GLU A 285 -26.37 -1.17 -8.88
N LEU A 286 -25.16 -0.62 -8.95
CA LEU A 286 -24.95 0.70 -9.55
C LEU A 286 -25.08 0.62 -11.06
N GLY A 287 -24.55 -0.43 -11.69
CA GLY A 287 -24.76 -0.73 -13.11
C GLY A 287 -26.23 -0.95 -13.42
N GLU A 288 -26.93 -1.73 -12.60
CA GLU A 288 -28.38 -1.93 -12.69
C GLU A 288 -29.14 -0.60 -12.60
N LYS A 289 -28.82 0.25 -11.62
CA LYS A 289 -29.44 1.58 -11.45
C LYS A 289 -29.14 2.50 -12.63
N LEU A 290 -27.90 2.51 -13.13
CA LEU A 290 -27.49 3.34 -14.27
C LEU A 290 -28.15 2.89 -15.57
N LEU A 291 -28.20 1.57 -15.83
CA LEU A 291 -28.89 1.01 -16.99
C LEU A 291 -30.40 1.22 -16.89
N ALA A 292 -31.01 1.00 -15.73
CA ALA A 292 -32.42 1.29 -15.50
C ALA A 292 -32.74 2.79 -15.68
N GLU A 293 -31.85 3.68 -15.25
CA GLU A 293 -32.01 5.11 -15.47
C GLU A 293 -31.82 5.50 -16.94
N GLN A 294 -30.87 4.86 -17.63
CA GLN A 294 -30.65 5.03 -19.07
C GLN A 294 -31.87 4.55 -19.88
N ASP A 295 -32.44 3.41 -19.53
CA ASP A 295 -33.65 2.87 -20.15
C ASP A 295 -34.88 3.72 -19.83
N ARG A 296 -34.99 4.25 -18.61
CA ARG A 296 -36.02 5.24 -18.25
C ARG A 296 -35.88 6.54 -19.05
N ARG A 297 -34.65 6.97 -19.34
CA ARG A 297 -34.37 8.15 -20.20
C ARG A 297 -34.66 7.85 -21.68
N ARG A 298 -34.40 6.63 -22.15
CA ARG A 298 -34.78 6.16 -23.50
C ARG A 298 -36.30 6.12 -23.69
N GLY A 299 -37.06 5.80 -22.64
CA GLY A 299 -38.53 5.78 -22.65
C GLY A 299 -39.21 7.16 -22.59
N LYS A 300 -38.45 8.27 -22.45
CA LYS A 300 -39.00 9.63 -22.50
C LYS A 300 -38.66 10.28 -23.85
N GLU A 301 -39.70 10.62 -24.59
CA GLU A 301 -39.64 11.27 -25.91
C GLU A 301 -38.80 12.56 -25.90
N SER A 302 -38.18 12.85 -27.07
CA SER A 302 -37.36 14.02 -27.41
C SER A 302 -35.84 13.92 -27.16
N VAL A 303 -35.18 12.86 -27.65
CA VAL A 303 -33.72 12.92 -27.91
C VAL A 303 -33.50 13.34 -29.38
N PRO A 304 -32.68 14.36 -29.68
CA PRO A 304 -32.37 14.80 -31.05
C PRO A 304 -31.90 13.67 -31.99
N ARG A 305 -32.19 13.79 -33.30
CA ARG A 305 -32.00 12.73 -34.31
C ARG A 305 -30.54 12.31 -34.49
N ASP A 306 -29.60 13.23 -34.27
CA ASP A 306 -28.15 13.01 -34.21
C ASP A 306 -27.75 12.15 -33.00
N VAL A 307 -28.35 12.37 -31.83
CA VAL A 307 -28.15 11.54 -30.64
C VAL A 307 -28.74 10.14 -30.84
N GLN A 308 -29.90 10.03 -31.49
CA GLN A 308 -30.48 8.74 -31.87
C GLN A 308 -29.58 7.96 -32.84
N MET A 309 -28.97 8.65 -33.83
CA MET A 309 -28.02 8.05 -34.75
C MET A 309 -26.71 7.65 -34.06
N ALA A 310 -26.19 8.44 -33.12
CA ALA A 310 -25.01 8.10 -32.33
C ALA A 310 -25.28 6.89 -31.41
N GLN A 311 -26.46 6.83 -30.79
CA GLN A 311 -26.89 5.71 -29.96
C GLN A 311 -27.12 4.43 -30.78
N ALA A 312 -27.68 4.54 -31.99
CA ALA A 312 -27.86 3.41 -32.90
C ALA A 312 -26.54 2.90 -33.49
N ARG A 313 -25.51 3.76 -33.56
CA ARG A 313 -24.13 3.39 -33.97
C ARG A 313 -23.32 2.79 -32.83
N SER A 314 -23.57 3.19 -31.58
CA SER A 314 -23.04 2.60 -30.35
C SER A 314 -23.76 1.28 -30.02
N ARG A 315 -23.89 0.43 -31.03
CA ARG A 315 -24.70 -0.80 -31.06
C ARG A 315 -24.09 -1.96 -30.27
N ASP A 316 -23.36 -1.65 -29.20
CA ASP A 316 -22.92 -2.63 -28.23
C ASP A 316 -23.97 -2.68 -27.14
N ASN A 317 -24.63 -3.85 -27.03
CA ASN A 317 -25.55 -4.17 -25.97
C ASN A 317 -24.77 -4.25 -24.65
N VAL A 318 -24.42 -3.10 -24.06
CA VAL A 318 -23.75 -3.05 -22.76
C VAL A 318 -24.73 -3.61 -21.72
N SER A 319 -24.47 -4.84 -21.28
CA SER A 319 -25.17 -5.52 -20.20
C SER A 319 -24.76 -4.95 -18.85
N VAL A 320 -25.57 -5.20 -17.80
CA VAL A 320 -25.16 -5.02 -16.40
C VAL A 320 -23.89 -5.82 -16.10
N ASP A 321 -23.71 -6.94 -16.80
CA ASP A 321 -22.56 -7.84 -16.66
C ASP A 321 -21.29 -7.32 -17.35
N ASP A 322 -21.40 -6.27 -18.16
CA ASP A 322 -20.28 -5.71 -18.90
C ASP A 322 -19.47 -4.71 -18.03
N GLY A 323 -18.15 -4.80 -18.14
CA GLY A 323 -17.20 -3.96 -17.43
C GLY A 323 -16.84 -4.46 -16.03
N TYR A 324 -16.21 -3.59 -15.25
CA TYR A 324 -15.73 -3.90 -13.90
C TYR A 324 -16.12 -2.78 -12.94
N ARG A 325 -16.51 -3.15 -11.72
CA ARG A 325 -16.68 -2.21 -10.62
C ARG A 325 -15.46 -2.24 -9.71
N THR A 326 -15.13 -1.08 -9.17
CA THR A 326 -13.94 -0.86 -8.36
C THR A 326 -14.35 -0.19 -7.06
N LYS A 327 -13.84 -0.68 -5.93
CA LYS A 327 -14.09 -0.09 -4.62
C LYS A 327 -12.80 -0.03 -3.82
N VAL A 328 -12.51 1.14 -3.26
CA VAL A 328 -11.43 1.30 -2.27
C VAL A 328 -11.89 0.63 -0.98
N ILE A 329 -11.22 -0.46 -0.62
CA ILE A 329 -11.49 -1.23 0.60
C ILE A 329 -10.69 -0.64 1.75
N CYS A 330 -9.43 -0.35 1.51
CA CYS A 330 -8.53 0.28 2.47
C CYS A 330 -7.75 1.39 1.76
N LYS A 331 -7.76 2.59 2.32
CA LYS A 331 -6.85 3.64 1.87
C LYS A 331 -5.43 3.31 2.30
N ALA A 332 -4.46 3.78 1.53
CA ALA A 332 -3.07 3.76 1.96
C ALA A 332 -2.90 4.69 3.16
N VAL A 333 -2.08 4.32 4.14
CA VAL A 333 -1.70 5.20 5.24
C VAL A 333 -0.33 5.79 4.93
N VAL A 334 -0.21 7.11 5.01
CA VAL A 334 1.01 7.83 4.67
C VAL A 334 1.36 8.86 5.73
N HIS A 335 2.65 9.01 6.00
CA HIS A 335 3.20 10.14 6.73
C HIS A 335 3.64 11.18 5.71
N LEU A 336 3.09 12.39 5.81
CA LEU A 336 3.32 13.46 4.86
C LEU A 336 4.40 14.42 5.34
N THR A 337 4.90 15.22 4.41
CA THR A 337 5.68 16.44 4.65
C THR A 337 5.26 17.50 3.66
N TRP A 338 5.38 18.77 4.03
CA TRP A 338 5.29 19.86 3.06
C TRP A 338 6.56 19.89 2.20
N GLY A 339 6.39 19.90 0.88
CA GLY A 339 7.47 19.83 -0.09
C GLY A 339 6.96 20.12 -1.49
N LYS A 340 7.67 19.60 -2.48
CA LYS A 340 7.28 19.62 -3.88
C LYS A 340 7.58 18.25 -4.48
N GLN A 341 6.60 17.63 -5.13
CA GLN A 341 6.78 16.35 -5.78
C GLN A 341 7.80 16.50 -6.91
N ARG A 342 8.77 15.57 -6.96
CA ARG A 342 9.76 15.59 -8.04
C ARG A 342 9.10 15.39 -9.40
N LEU A 343 9.59 16.13 -10.38
CA LEU A 343 9.08 16.19 -11.73
C LEU A 343 9.13 14.84 -12.42
N LEU A 344 10.16 14.03 -12.18
CA LEU A 344 10.24 12.70 -12.76
C LEU A 344 9.07 11.84 -12.25
N THR A 345 8.79 11.89 -10.94
CA THR A 345 7.71 11.14 -10.31
C THR A 345 6.33 11.60 -10.79
N ARG A 346 6.20 12.88 -11.18
CA ARG A 346 4.95 13.48 -11.67
C ARG A 346 4.72 13.32 -13.18
N GLU A 347 5.78 13.47 -13.97
CA GLU A 347 5.71 13.61 -15.42
C GLU A 347 6.18 12.34 -16.16
N ALA A 348 6.80 11.35 -15.50
CA ALA A 348 7.28 10.15 -16.17
C ALA A 348 6.19 9.49 -17.04
N GLY A 349 6.55 9.23 -18.31
CA GLY A 349 5.63 8.65 -19.30
C GLY A 349 4.63 9.62 -19.93
N THR A 350 4.66 10.91 -19.56
CA THR A 350 3.84 11.95 -20.21
C THR A 350 4.56 12.56 -21.43
N SER A 351 3.82 13.25 -22.30
CA SER A 351 4.39 14.01 -23.42
C SER A 351 5.43 15.03 -22.96
N ALA A 352 5.18 15.72 -21.83
CA ALA A 352 6.12 16.68 -21.25
C ALA A 352 7.46 16.04 -20.88
N HIS A 353 7.45 14.79 -20.38
CA HIS A 353 8.65 14.04 -20.11
C HIS A 353 9.38 13.59 -21.37
N LEU A 354 8.64 13.13 -22.38
CA LEU A 354 9.21 12.74 -23.68
C LEU A 354 9.85 13.93 -24.39
N ASP A 355 9.20 15.10 -24.36
CA ASP A 355 9.73 16.34 -24.93
C ASP A 355 10.99 16.79 -24.17
N ALA A 356 10.98 16.78 -22.83
CA ALA A 356 12.16 17.15 -22.04
C ALA A 356 13.36 16.21 -22.26
N MET A 357 13.12 14.91 -22.49
CA MET A 357 14.14 13.94 -22.86
C MET A 357 14.68 14.18 -24.27
N ARG A 358 13.80 14.49 -25.23
CA ARG A 358 14.18 14.85 -26.61
C ARG A 358 15.03 16.12 -26.64
N ASP A 359 14.69 17.09 -25.79
CA ASP A 359 15.33 18.40 -25.75
C ASP A 359 16.58 18.42 -24.83
N HIS A 360 17.01 17.25 -24.33
CA HIS A 360 18.16 17.09 -23.41
C HIS A 360 18.13 18.04 -22.21
N SER A 361 16.94 18.24 -21.63
CA SER A 361 16.77 19.16 -20.51
C SER A 361 17.40 18.65 -19.21
N ASN A 362 18.14 19.52 -18.51
CA ASN A 362 18.68 19.22 -17.18
C ASN A 362 17.64 19.36 -16.04
N LYS A 363 16.39 19.71 -16.35
CA LYS A 363 15.31 19.98 -15.38
C LYS A 363 15.17 18.86 -14.33
N TYR A 364 15.25 17.59 -14.72
CA TYR A 364 15.16 16.45 -13.79
C TYR A 364 16.42 16.25 -12.92
N LEU A 365 17.60 16.61 -13.44
CA LEU A 365 18.85 16.57 -12.67
C LEU A 365 18.87 17.67 -11.60
N GLU A 366 18.39 18.85 -11.96
CA GLU A 366 18.25 19.98 -11.03
C GLU A 366 17.23 19.68 -9.94
N ASP A 367 16.10 19.07 -10.28
CA ASP A 367 15.05 18.66 -9.35
C ASP A 367 15.48 17.56 -8.38
N ARG A 368 16.43 16.69 -8.79
CA ARG A 368 17.04 15.68 -7.91
C ARG A 368 18.22 16.21 -7.09
N LYS A 369 18.70 17.43 -7.34
CA LYS A 369 19.90 17.96 -6.68
C LYS A 369 19.74 17.96 -5.16
N GLY A 370 20.73 17.41 -4.45
CA GLY A 370 20.73 17.28 -2.98
C GLY A 370 20.07 16.01 -2.45
N PHE A 371 19.18 15.38 -3.22
CA PHE A 371 18.59 14.10 -2.82
C PHE A 371 19.61 12.95 -2.95
N LYS A 372 19.71 12.15 -1.89
CA LYS A 372 20.45 10.87 -1.89
C LYS A 372 19.51 9.73 -1.54
N GLU A 373 19.52 8.66 -2.32
CA GLU A 373 18.79 7.44 -1.96
C GLU A 373 19.56 6.68 -0.88
N LEU A 374 18.83 6.04 0.05
CA LEU A 374 19.46 5.35 1.18
C LEU A 374 20.41 4.24 0.72
N TRP A 375 20.03 3.54 -0.36
CA TRP A 375 20.85 2.47 -0.93
C TRP A 375 22.17 3.01 -1.52
N ASP A 376 22.15 4.17 -2.15
CA ASP A 376 23.35 4.81 -2.68
C ASP A 376 24.33 5.14 -1.53
N ILE A 377 23.80 5.69 -0.42
CA ILE A 377 24.59 5.97 0.80
C ILE A 377 25.19 4.68 1.38
N PHE A 378 24.43 3.58 1.37
CA PHE A 378 24.90 2.27 1.81
C PHE A 378 26.05 1.77 0.93
N CYS A 379 25.90 1.81 -0.39
CA CYS A 379 26.95 1.43 -1.34
C CYS A 379 28.21 2.29 -1.21
N GLU A 380 28.07 3.62 -1.09
CA GLU A 380 29.19 4.54 -0.85
C GLU A 380 30.00 4.12 0.40
N ARG A 381 29.31 3.69 1.46
CA ARG A 381 29.93 3.25 2.72
C ARG A 381 30.66 1.91 2.61
N LEU A 382 30.12 0.96 1.83
CA LEU A 382 30.77 -0.34 1.59
C LEU A 382 32.07 -0.22 0.79
N ILE A 383 32.18 0.80 -0.06
CA ILE A 383 33.36 1.06 -0.89
C ILE A 383 34.43 1.85 -0.12
N SER A 384 34.00 2.71 0.82
CA SER A 384 34.87 3.62 1.55
C SER A 384 35.42 3.05 2.87
N GLY A 385 34.87 1.93 3.35
CA GLY A 385 35.33 1.20 4.54
C GLY A 385 36.04 -0.08 4.17
#